data_AF-A0A534GMX3-F1
#
_entry.id   AF-A0A534GMX3-F1
#
_cell.length_a   1.000
_cell.length_b   1.000
_cell.length_c   1.000
_cell.angle_alpha   90.00
_cell.angle_beta   90.00
_cell.angle_gamma   90.00
#
_symmetry.space_group_name_H-M   'P 1'
#
loop_
_entity.id
_entity.type
_entity.pdbx_description
1 polymer ?
#
loop_
_entity_poly.entity_id
_entity_poly.type
_entity_poly.pdbx_seq_one_letter_code
_entity_poly.pdbx_strand_id
1 'polypeptide(L)'
;MFRLSGLVALSGLLALGYAGVGSGAAPDLGRSHDCDSGGALCTEVLDSIGYNGSYTGHDEPSLLFYSNVPGSGNQMTYLLRLPKDPPTLPAQDGSGGTFNFQLHPAFWVGLAVCDDQSSPNPGGSGVGANIPCQPDSDANIYDSSNPNDAHFIGKHPGTAFMEMQFYPAGMGFYFTGSGSPTQWSSALNIDSLSTNANTGQLNNAACNAAAGEEYVNFAWITKSGVPVAPPSPLLATGATFTLTPDVLLYNPGDLLRVTLQDTAHGLKITITDLTSGESGFMTASATNGFAQVLFDPAGTNCDPQTHNLTRDFHPMYATSSEHTRVPWAAHSYNVAFSDEIGHFEYCNRVHFEGGSCTRDGVGDLDNGLPAGAEDDIFCFDAAFNQSQGFVAIGGCAGTDFDFDGVPYKLVWPGTFTNVALDGAYHARPVQFTSPLFRDSQGESRNYSRVAFEADLPRIESNTNPLCQRHIANPADPNPGQGCVNPPKGADFYPIYTTGGDPQSCVWQLGGAHLPGTTNTFGGTSTAEYGQLLVLAYPIPGPAVTLRYNNFRNVLSLNPCLNENE
;
A
#
# COMPACT_ATOMS: atom_id res chain seq x y z
N MET A 1 85.33 38.28 11.96
CA MET A 1 84.61 39.26 11.12
C MET A 1 83.13 39.15 11.47
N PHE A 2 82.50 40.30 11.73
CA PHE A 2 81.10 40.57 12.14
C PHE A 2 80.03 39.76 11.36
N ARG A 3 78.78 39.50 11.77
CA ARG A 3 77.91 39.60 12.98
C ARG A 3 76.58 38.84 12.61
N LEU A 4 75.98 38.09 13.54
CA LEU A 4 74.54 38.08 13.99
C LEU A 4 73.42 38.39 12.96
N SER A 5 72.24 37.78 12.86
CA SER A 5 71.37 36.94 13.73
C SER A 5 70.13 36.52 12.91
N GLY A 6 69.36 35.51 13.36
CA GLY A 6 67.92 35.47 13.04
C GLY A 6 67.28 34.08 13.08
N LEU A 7 66.55 33.81 14.16
CA LEU A 7 65.72 32.62 14.41
C LEU A 7 64.70 32.35 13.28
N VAL A 8 64.50 31.06 12.95
CA VAL A 8 63.23 30.56 12.39
C VAL A 8 62.68 29.51 13.35
N ALA A 9 61.44 29.72 13.75
CA ALA A 9 60.72 28.94 14.74
C ALA A 9 60.45 27.50 14.29
N LEU A 10 60.72 26.56 15.20
CA LEU A 10 60.16 25.21 15.18
C LEU A 10 58.65 25.32 15.48
N SER A 11 57.82 24.81 14.59
CA SER A 11 56.44 24.43 14.93
C SER A 11 56.18 23.09 14.24
N GLY A 12 56.14 22.03 15.04
CA GLY A 12 55.94 20.66 14.59
C GLY A 12 54.53 20.47 14.04
N LEU A 13 54.44 20.04 12.79
CA LEU A 13 53.24 19.42 12.24
C LEU A 13 53.19 17.95 12.70
N LEU A 14 52.49 17.71 13.80
CA LEU A 14 51.84 16.44 14.09
C LEU A 14 50.37 16.60 13.69
N ALA A 15 50.08 16.41 12.40
CA ALA A 15 48.71 16.18 11.95
C ALA A 15 48.49 14.66 11.97
N LEU A 16 47.75 14.18 12.97
CA LEU A 16 47.18 12.84 12.96
C LEU A 16 46.37 12.68 11.68
N GLY A 17 46.72 11.69 10.86
CA GLY A 17 45.87 11.19 9.80
C GLY A 17 44.66 10.50 10.43
N TYR A 18 43.61 11.27 10.71
CA TYR A 18 42.26 10.71 10.68
C TYR A 18 41.94 10.48 9.20
N ALA A 19 42.08 9.24 8.75
CA ALA A 19 41.38 8.79 7.57
C ALA A 19 39.90 9.07 7.84
N GLY A 20 39.34 10.04 7.12
CA GLY A 20 37.92 10.29 7.11
C GLY A 20 37.24 8.99 6.73
N VAL A 21 36.55 8.40 7.69
CA VAL A 21 35.48 7.45 7.41
C VAL A 21 34.56 8.24 6.48
N GLY A 22 34.52 7.86 5.20
CA GLY A 22 33.54 8.40 4.29
C GLY A 22 32.19 8.13 4.95
N SER A 23 31.51 9.18 5.37
CA SER A 23 30.10 9.15 5.67
C SER A 23 29.43 8.65 4.39
N GLY A 24 29.08 7.37 4.37
CA GLY A 24 28.17 6.84 3.37
C GLY A 24 26.92 7.74 3.37
N ALA A 25 26.41 8.02 2.17
CA ALA A 25 25.12 8.67 2.05
C ALA A 25 24.11 7.95 2.97
N ALA A 26 23.37 8.71 3.78
CA ALA A 26 22.27 8.15 4.54
C ALA A 26 21.32 7.45 3.54
N PRO A 27 20.82 6.23 3.84
CA PRO A 27 19.82 5.59 2.99
C PRO A 27 18.60 6.51 2.90
N ASP A 28 18.07 6.62 1.69
CA ASP A 28 16.97 7.50 1.34
C ASP A 28 15.67 7.03 2.00
N LEU A 29 15.10 7.86 2.88
CA LEU A 29 13.97 7.54 3.76
C LEU A 29 12.63 7.39 3.00
N GLY A 30 12.57 7.78 1.72
CA GLY A 30 11.37 7.71 0.88
C GLY A 30 11.28 6.50 -0.06
N ARG A 31 12.22 5.53 -0.01
CA ARG A 31 12.25 4.43 -1.00
C ARG A 31 11.05 3.49 -1.01
N SER A 32 10.37 3.29 0.13
CA SER A 32 9.16 2.46 0.18
C SER A 32 7.95 3.10 -0.52
N HIS A 33 7.95 4.42 -0.65
CA HIS A 33 6.96 5.20 -1.40
C HIS A 33 7.54 5.74 -2.72
N ASP A 34 8.71 5.24 -3.15
CA ASP A 34 9.24 5.47 -4.49
C ASP A 34 8.70 4.35 -5.41
N CYS A 35 7.49 4.58 -5.91
CA CYS A 35 6.73 3.60 -6.69
C CYS A 35 7.41 3.24 -8.03
N ASP A 36 8.26 4.13 -8.55
CA ASP A 36 9.04 3.93 -9.78
C ASP A 36 10.29 3.06 -9.55
N SER A 37 10.67 2.81 -8.29
CA SER A 37 11.85 2.03 -7.91
C SER A 37 11.52 0.76 -7.11
N GLY A 38 10.27 0.29 -7.15
CA GLY A 38 9.87 -0.94 -6.45
C GLY A 38 9.48 -0.71 -4.99
N GLY A 39 8.94 0.47 -4.65
CA GLY A 39 8.43 0.74 -3.30
C GLY A 39 7.23 -0.14 -2.93
N ALA A 40 7.27 -0.76 -1.75
CA ALA A 40 6.29 -1.72 -1.23
C ALA A 40 5.03 -1.09 -0.58
N LEU A 41 4.77 0.20 -0.78
CA LEU A 41 3.69 0.94 -0.08
C LEU A 41 2.94 1.90 -1.01
N CYS A 42 2.80 1.53 -2.28
CA CYS A 42 2.03 2.28 -3.26
C CYS A 42 0.82 1.44 -3.72
N THR A 43 -0.06 2.02 -4.53
CA THR A 43 -1.21 1.30 -5.07
C THR A 43 -0.81 0.51 -6.32
N GLU A 44 -1.17 -0.77 -6.43
CA GLU A 44 -0.83 -1.53 -7.63
C GLU A 44 -1.51 -0.93 -8.90
N VAL A 45 -0.72 -0.25 -9.73
CA VAL A 45 -1.08 0.31 -11.06
C VAL A 45 -1.31 -0.78 -12.08
N LEU A 46 -2.13 -0.71 -13.14
CA LEU A 46 -2.46 -1.84 -14.04
C LEU A 46 -1.30 -2.50 -14.83
N ASP A 47 -0.20 -1.78 -15.03
CA ASP A 47 1.03 -2.19 -15.70
C ASP A 47 2.21 -1.69 -14.86
N SER A 48 3.24 -2.51 -14.67
CA SER A 48 4.34 -2.11 -13.77
C SER A 48 5.07 -0.90 -14.33
N ILE A 49 5.33 0.06 -13.44
CA ILE A 49 5.99 1.34 -13.73
C ILE A 49 7.48 1.36 -13.34
N GLY A 50 7.98 0.31 -12.68
CA GLY A 50 9.37 0.24 -12.23
C GLY A 50 10.42 0.31 -13.35
N TYR A 51 11.63 0.79 -13.04
CA TYR A 51 12.74 0.95 -14.01
C TYR A 51 12.91 -0.27 -14.94
N ASN A 52 12.90 -0.05 -16.28
CA ASN A 52 12.89 -1.08 -17.34
C ASN A 52 11.61 -1.96 -17.42
N GLY A 53 10.49 -1.53 -16.84
CA GLY A 53 9.30 -2.36 -16.67
C GLY A 53 9.49 -3.44 -15.60
N SER A 54 10.49 -3.27 -14.72
CA SER A 54 10.65 -4.11 -13.54
C SER A 54 9.43 -3.94 -12.65
N TYR A 55 9.01 -5.05 -12.07
CA TYR A 55 7.83 -5.18 -11.22
C TYR A 55 8.01 -4.42 -9.89
N THR A 56 6.96 -3.72 -9.44
CA THR A 56 6.89 -3.04 -8.14
C THR A 56 6.12 -3.88 -7.11
N GLY A 57 5.14 -4.64 -7.58
CA GLY A 57 4.60 -5.83 -6.95
C GLY A 57 4.08 -5.71 -5.54
N HIS A 58 2.87 -5.20 -5.48
CA HIS A 58 2.03 -5.22 -4.30
C HIS A 58 1.12 -6.46 -4.37
N ASP A 59 1.08 -7.27 -3.33
CA ASP A 59 0.16 -8.41 -3.22
C ASP A 59 -0.91 -8.05 -2.19
N GLU A 60 -2.12 -7.80 -2.68
CA GLU A 60 -3.14 -7.08 -1.93
C GLU A 60 -4.44 -7.89 -1.79
N PRO A 61 -4.49 -8.90 -0.90
CA PRO A 61 -5.75 -9.53 -0.52
C PRO A 61 -6.72 -8.50 0.07
N SER A 62 -7.86 -8.28 -0.57
CA SER A 62 -8.78 -7.19 -0.23
C SER A 62 -10.23 -7.59 0.00
N LEU A 63 -10.91 -6.79 0.82
CA LEU A 63 -12.33 -6.85 1.12
C LEU A 63 -13.00 -5.52 0.77
N LEU A 64 -13.86 -5.54 -0.25
CA LEU A 64 -14.56 -4.37 -0.77
C LEU A 64 -15.99 -4.29 -0.19
N PHE A 65 -16.48 -3.07 0.02
CA PHE A 65 -17.79 -2.81 0.62
C PHE A 65 -18.73 -2.07 -0.34
N TYR A 66 -19.92 -2.63 -0.58
CA TYR A 66 -20.87 -2.09 -1.58
C TYR A 66 -22.25 -1.72 -1.01
N SER A 67 -22.73 -0.55 -1.40
CA SER A 67 -24.05 0.01 -1.17
C SER A 67 -24.36 1.06 -2.24
N ASN A 68 -25.56 1.00 -2.82
CA ASN A 68 -26.05 2.01 -3.77
C ASN A 68 -26.78 3.17 -3.08
N VAL A 69 -26.62 3.31 -1.76
CA VAL A 69 -27.23 4.38 -0.97
C VAL A 69 -26.24 5.55 -0.88
N PRO A 70 -26.60 6.76 -1.32
CA PRO A 70 -25.72 7.93 -1.24
C PRO A 70 -25.19 8.13 0.18
N GLY A 71 -23.90 8.42 0.29
CA GLY A 71 -23.15 8.48 1.55
C GLY A 71 -22.17 7.32 1.74
N SER A 72 -22.41 6.20 1.06
CA SER A 72 -21.55 5.01 1.17
C SER A 72 -20.25 5.11 0.38
N GLY A 73 -20.04 6.16 -0.41
CA GLY A 73 -18.80 6.44 -1.14
C GLY A 73 -17.94 7.53 -0.51
N ASN A 74 -18.33 8.12 0.62
CA ASN A 74 -17.68 9.34 1.13
C ASN A 74 -17.68 9.56 2.65
N GLN A 75 -18.47 8.80 3.41
CA GLN A 75 -18.33 8.73 4.86
C GLN A 75 -18.29 7.29 5.35
N MET A 76 -17.26 6.93 6.12
CA MET A 76 -17.09 5.58 6.67
C MET A 76 -16.63 5.65 8.13
N THR A 77 -17.11 4.74 8.96
CA THR A 77 -16.61 4.54 10.32
C THR A 77 -16.35 3.07 10.55
N TYR A 78 -15.11 2.74 10.90
CA TYR A 78 -14.65 1.39 11.23
C TYR A 78 -14.31 1.32 12.72
N LEU A 79 -14.58 0.17 13.35
CA LEU A 79 -13.85 -0.24 14.53
C LEU A 79 -12.77 -1.22 14.09
N LEU A 80 -11.52 -0.93 14.44
CA LEU A 80 -10.33 -1.68 14.03
C LEU A 80 -9.56 -2.07 15.29
N ARG A 81 -9.36 -3.36 15.55
CA ARG A 81 -8.43 -3.84 16.56
C ARG A 81 -7.10 -4.15 15.91
N LEU A 82 -6.07 -3.46 16.38
CA LEU A 82 -4.72 -3.67 15.90
C LEU A 82 -4.22 -5.08 16.26
N PRO A 83 -3.46 -5.73 15.37
CA PRO A 83 -2.79 -6.98 15.69
C PRO A 83 -1.84 -6.88 16.88
N LYS A 84 -1.48 -8.04 17.43
CA LYS A 84 -0.48 -8.17 18.48
C LYS A 84 0.45 -9.35 18.18
N ASP A 85 1.75 -9.11 18.32
CA ASP A 85 2.77 -10.14 18.16
C ASP A 85 2.64 -11.27 19.19
N PRO A 86 3.05 -12.50 18.85
CA PRO A 86 3.05 -13.63 19.75
C PRO A 86 4.09 -13.45 20.88
N PRO A 87 3.98 -14.21 21.98
CA PRO A 87 4.98 -14.17 23.05
C PRO A 87 6.33 -14.80 22.65
N THR A 88 6.36 -15.66 21.64
CA THR A 88 7.59 -16.27 21.14
C THR A 88 8.27 -15.33 20.16
N LEU A 89 9.51 -14.95 20.45
CA LEU A 89 10.28 -14.07 19.57
C LEU A 89 10.60 -14.76 18.23
N PRO A 90 10.77 -13.99 17.14
CA PRO A 90 11.31 -14.50 15.90
C PRO A 90 12.72 -15.05 16.08
N ALA A 91 13.06 -16.07 15.28
CA ALA A 91 14.38 -16.65 15.22
C ALA A 91 14.83 -16.71 13.76
N GLN A 92 16.12 -16.47 13.52
CA GLN A 92 16.72 -16.41 12.18
C GLN A 92 16.59 -17.73 11.39
N ASP A 93 16.46 -18.85 12.10
CA ASP A 93 16.26 -20.18 11.50
C ASP A 93 14.79 -20.53 11.25
N GLY A 94 13.86 -19.58 11.45
CA GLY A 94 12.42 -19.75 11.24
C GLY A 94 11.73 -20.61 12.27
N SER A 95 12.42 -21.04 13.33
CA SER A 95 11.82 -21.84 14.41
C SER A 95 11.09 -21.02 15.48
N GLY A 96 11.21 -19.69 15.41
CA GLY A 96 10.61 -18.73 16.33
C GLY A 96 9.16 -18.40 16.01
N GLY A 97 8.61 -17.42 16.70
CA GLY A 97 7.30 -16.86 16.36
C GLY A 97 7.39 -15.87 15.19
N THR A 98 6.27 -15.64 14.52
CA THR A 98 6.14 -14.71 13.40
C THR A 98 5.47 -13.43 13.89
N PHE A 99 6.17 -12.31 13.75
CA PHE A 99 5.69 -10.99 14.13
C PHE A 99 4.98 -10.31 12.96
N ASN A 100 4.15 -9.30 13.23
CA ASN A 100 3.33 -8.64 12.22
C ASN A 100 4.13 -8.08 11.05
N PHE A 101 5.30 -7.48 11.33
CA PHE A 101 6.18 -6.94 10.29
C PHE A 101 6.69 -8.00 9.30
N GLN A 102 6.64 -9.29 9.67
CA GLN A 102 7.04 -10.39 8.79
C GLN A 102 5.88 -10.87 7.91
N LEU A 103 4.66 -10.38 8.14
CA LEU A 103 3.47 -10.75 7.38
C LEU A 103 3.09 -9.64 6.39
N HIS A 104 3.22 -8.38 6.81
CA HIS A 104 2.83 -7.22 6.02
C HIS A 104 3.67 -5.97 6.37
N PRO A 105 4.03 -5.13 5.38
CA PRO A 105 4.50 -3.77 5.63
C PRO A 105 3.41 -2.85 6.16
N ALA A 106 2.17 -2.99 5.67
CA ALA A 106 1.02 -2.21 6.09
C ALA A 106 -0.30 -2.88 5.70
N PHE A 107 -1.36 -2.54 6.42
CA PHE A 107 -2.74 -2.70 5.95
C PHE A 107 -3.46 -1.35 5.98
N TRP A 108 -4.55 -1.22 5.23
CA TRP A 108 -5.28 0.06 5.12
C TRP A 108 -6.78 -0.10 4.97
N VAL A 109 -7.47 1.02 5.23
CA VAL A 109 -8.78 1.29 4.65
C VAL A 109 -8.62 2.25 3.47
N GLY A 110 -9.27 1.94 2.36
CA GLY A 110 -9.10 2.60 1.07
C GLY A 110 -10.32 3.41 0.62
N LEU A 111 -10.08 4.43 -0.20
CA LEU A 111 -11.12 5.26 -0.84
C LEU A 111 -10.67 5.86 -2.17
N ALA A 112 -11.51 5.81 -3.22
CA ALA A 112 -11.25 6.57 -4.44
C ALA A 112 -11.51 8.07 -4.22
N VAL A 113 -10.52 8.91 -4.52
CA VAL A 113 -10.59 10.37 -4.35
C VAL A 113 -10.32 11.10 -5.66
N CYS A 114 -10.85 12.32 -5.80
CA CYS A 114 -10.68 13.12 -7.01
C CYS A 114 -9.23 13.58 -7.22
N ASP A 115 -8.67 13.33 -8.41
CA ASP A 115 -7.43 13.95 -8.86
C ASP A 115 -7.44 14.30 -10.35
N ASP A 116 -7.75 15.56 -10.68
CA ASP A 116 -7.84 16.05 -12.06
C ASP A 116 -6.52 16.01 -12.87
N GLN A 117 -5.37 15.80 -12.21
CA GLN A 117 -4.07 15.62 -12.85
C GLN A 117 -3.65 14.15 -12.97
N SER A 118 -4.45 13.23 -12.44
CA SER A 118 -4.20 11.80 -12.55
C SER A 118 -4.89 11.19 -13.78
N SER A 119 -4.39 10.02 -14.17
CA SER A 119 -4.96 9.08 -15.13
C SER A 119 -6.48 8.89 -14.91
N PRO A 120 -7.28 8.71 -15.98
CA PRO A 120 -6.86 8.30 -17.32
C PRO A 120 -6.73 9.39 -18.37
N ASN A 121 -7.22 10.61 -18.13
CA ASN A 121 -7.22 11.67 -19.17
C ASN A 121 -6.73 13.05 -18.69
N PRO A 122 -5.65 13.14 -17.90
CA PRO A 122 -5.12 14.43 -17.47
C PRO A 122 -4.69 15.25 -18.69
N GLY A 123 -4.95 16.56 -18.66
CA GLY A 123 -4.71 17.46 -19.80
C GLY A 123 -5.63 17.25 -21.03
N GLY A 124 -6.45 16.20 -21.05
CA GLY A 124 -7.33 15.86 -22.17
C GLY A 124 -6.63 15.15 -23.33
N SER A 125 -7.40 14.72 -24.32
CA SER A 125 -6.91 13.95 -25.46
C SER A 125 -7.83 14.06 -26.67
N GLY A 126 -7.51 13.35 -27.75
CA GLY A 126 -8.42 13.18 -28.89
C GLY A 126 -9.71 12.42 -28.58
N VAL A 127 -9.79 11.73 -27.43
CA VAL A 127 -10.99 11.03 -26.94
C VAL A 127 -11.97 11.99 -26.26
N GLY A 128 -11.45 13.04 -25.61
CA GLY A 128 -12.24 14.04 -24.91
C GLY A 128 -11.39 15.01 -24.09
N ALA A 129 -11.99 16.11 -23.65
CA ALA A 129 -11.35 17.05 -22.73
C ALA A 129 -11.07 16.40 -21.36
N ASN A 130 -10.16 16.99 -20.58
CA ASN A 130 -10.06 16.66 -19.16
C ASN A 130 -11.37 17.10 -18.47
N ILE A 131 -12.07 16.16 -17.83
CA ILE A 131 -13.32 16.42 -17.12
C ILE A 131 -12.96 16.59 -15.65
N PRO A 132 -13.20 17.76 -15.04
CA PRO A 132 -13.00 17.94 -13.61
C PRO A 132 -13.88 16.96 -12.83
N CYS A 133 -13.28 16.28 -11.86
CA CYS A 133 -13.98 15.40 -10.94
C CYS A 133 -14.97 16.23 -10.11
N GLN A 134 -16.22 15.76 -10.03
CA GLN A 134 -17.23 16.36 -9.16
C GLN A 134 -17.22 15.62 -7.82
N PRO A 135 -16.79 16.21 -6.70
CA PRO A 135 -16.78 15.52 -5.41
C PRO A 135 -18.11 14.86 -5.07
N ASP A 136 -18.05 13.71 -4.40
CA ASP A 136 -19.21 12.99 -3.85
C ASP A 136 -20.30 12.70 -4.89
N SER A 137 -19.92 12.33 -6.12
CA SER A 137 -20.88 12.24 -7.23
C SER A 137 -20.69 11.03 -8.11
N ASP A 138 -21.76 10.24 -8.25
CA ASP A 138 -21.82 9.14 -9.21
C ASP A 138 -21.91 9.62 -10.66
N ALA A 139 -22.01 10.94 -10.90
CA ALA A 139 -21.81 11.51 -12.23
C ALA A 139 -20.37 11.30 -12.75
N ASN A 140 -19.45 10.92 -11.87
CA ASN A 140 -18.08 10.55 -12.21
C ASN A 140 -17.93 9.10 -12.69
N ILE A 141 -19.01 8.29 -12.73
CA ILE A 141 -18.92 6.89 -13.18
C ILE A 141 -18.82 6.85 -14.71
N TYR A 142 -17.64 6.49 -15.21
CA TYR A 142 -17.35 6.23 -16.62
C TYR A 142 -16.72 4.84 -16.76
N ASP A 143 -17.53 3.80 -16.88
CA ASP A 143 -17.07 2.41 -16.87
C ASP A 143 -17.39 1.66 -18.17
N SER A 144 -17.96 2.35 -19.17
CA SER A 144 -18.30 1.75 -20.47
C SER A 144 -17.03 1.47 -21.28
N SER A 145 -16.92 0.25 -21.81
CA SER A 145 -15.87 -0.15 -22.74
C SER A 145 -16.14 0.29 -24.19
N ASN A 146 -17.32 0.85 -24.47
CA ASN A 146 -17.67 1.32 -25.80
C ASN A 146 -17.17 2.77 -26.01
N PRO A 147 -16.24 3.02 -26.95
CA PRO A 147 -15.69 4.35 -27.18
C PRO A 147 -16.70 5.41 -27.63
N ASN A 148 -17.84 4.97 -28.18
CA ASN A 148 -18.91 5.88 -28.61
C ASN A 148 -19.86 6.25 -27.47
N ASP A 149 -19.72 5.64 -26.29
CA ASP A 149 -20.53 5.97 -25.12
C ASP A 149 -20.15 7.35 -24.55
N ALA A 150 -21.13 8.02 -23.96
CA ALA A 150 -20.88 9.24 -23.19
C ALA A 150 -20.03 8.92 -21.94
N HIS A 151 -20.26 7.75 -21.33
CA HIS A 151 -19.56 7.26 -20.13
C HIS A 151 -18.43 6.29 -20.48
N PHE A 152 -17.78 6.49 -21.65
CA PHE A 152 -16.61 5.72 -22.04
C PHE A 152 -15.50 5.88 -20.99
N ILE A 153 -14.88 4.78 -20.55
CA ILE A 153 -13.86 4.79 -19.49
C ILE A 153 -12.63 5.66 -19.79
N GLY A 154 -12.27 5.84 -21.06
CA GLY A 154 -11.22 6.79 -21.44
C GLY A 154 -11.56 8.27 -21.15
N LYS A 155 -12.83 8.61 -20.92
CA LYS A 155 -13.27 9.96 -20.53
C LYS A 155 -13.43 10.14 -19.02
N HIS A 156 -13.15 9.10 -18.23
CA HIS A 156 -13.30 9.15 -16.78
C HIS A 156 -12.52 10.35 -16.20
N PRO A 157 -13.09 11.10 -15.24
CA PRO A 157 -12.36 12.12 -14.51
C PRO A 157 -11.10 11.54 -13.88
N GLY A 158 -10.04 12.34 -13.76
CA GLY A 158 -8.83 11.88 -13.10
C GLY A 158 -9.10 11.46 -11.66
N THR A 159 -8.46 10.37 -11.21
CA THR A 159 -8.75 9.70 -9.94
C THR A 159 -7.45 9.35 -9.23
N ALA A 160 -7.42 9.47 -7.92
CA ALA A 160 -6.38 8.94 -7.05
C ALA A 160 -6.96 7.87 -6.12
N PHE A 161 -6.11 7.04 -5.54
CA PHE A 161 -6.50 6.11 -4.47
C PHE A 161 -5.93 6.59 -3.14
N MET A 162 -6.77 6.65 -2.12
CA MET A 162 -6.35 7.01 -0.76
C MET A 162 -6.18 5.74 0.04
N GLU A 163 -5.00 5.56 0.62
CA GLU A 163 -4.69 4.47 1.54
C GLU A 163 -4.39 5.02 2.93
N MET A 164 -5.32 4.77 3.85
CA MET A 164 -5.09 5.04 5.27
C MET A 164 -4.36 3.85 5.90
N GLN A 165 -3.04 3.84 5.71
CA GLN A 165 -2.13 2.76 6.08
C GLN A 165 -1.81 2.73 7.58
N PHE A 166 -1.70 1.53 8.13
CA PHE A 166 -1.27 1.23 9.50
C PHE A 166 0.00 0.38 9.46
N TYR A 167 1.04 0.83 10.14
CA TYR A 167 2.35 0.20 10.10
C TYR A 167 2.65 -0.55 11.40
N PRO A 168 3.14 -1.80 11.31
CA PRO A 168 3.43 -2.62 12.47
C PRO A 168 4.59 -2.06 13.28
N ALA A 169 4.57 -2.39 14.57
CA ALA A 169 5.69 -2.14 15.47
C ALA A 169 6.87 -3.07 15.14
N GLY A 170 8.05 -2.70 15.66
CA GLY A 170 9.17 -3.63 15.78
C GLY A 170 10.03 -3.77 14.53
N MET A 171 9.79 -2.95 13.50
CA MET A 171 10.60 -2.94 12.28
C MET A 171 10.84 -1.53 11.74
N GLY A 172 12.04 -1.31 11.19
CA GLY A 172 12.45 -0.06 10.57
C GLY A 172 12.74 -0.16 9.07
N PHE A 173 12.59 -1.32 8.43
CA PHE A 173 12.94 -1.53 7.00
C PHE A 173 12.18 -0.58 6.08
N TYR A 174 10.84 -0.59 6.16
CA TYR A 174 9.98 0.17 5.25
C TYR A 174 10.06 1.70 5.41
N PHE A 175 10.76 2.20 6.44
CA PHE A 175 10.91 3.64 6.66
C PHE A 175 12.33 4.04 7.11
N THR A 176 13.33 3.21 6.78
CA THR A 176 14.75 3.32 7.19
C THR A 176 14.95 3.96 8.57
N GLY A 177 14.34 3.36 9.59
CA GLY A 177 14.50 3.76 10.99
C GLY A 177 13.47 4.74 11.54
N SER A 178 12.45 5.10 10.76
CA SER A 178 11.32 5.92 11.24
C SER A 178 10.14 5.11 11.77
N GLY A 179 10.24 3.79 11.90
CA GLY A 179 9.24 2.96 12.58
C GLY A 179 9.33 3.03 14.10
N SER A 180 8.24 2.76 14.81
CA SER A 180 8.28 2.63 16.26
C SER A 180 8.66 1.19 16.66
N PRO A 181 9.64 0.98 17.56
CA PRO A 181 10.02 -0.36 17.97
C PRO A 181 8.94 -1.15 18.72
N THR A 182 7.91 -0.47 19.25
CA THR A 182 6.95 -1.10 20.19
C THR A 182 5.50 -0.72 19.97
N GLN A 183 5.23 0.29 19.13
CA GLN A 183 3.89 0.82 18.90
C GLN A 183 3.61 0.87 17.41
N TRP A 184 2.34 0.74 17.04
CA TRP A 184 1.87 0.96 15.69
C TRP A 184 1.83 2.45 15.41
N SER A 185 1.98 2.80 14.13
CA SER A 185 1.74 4.15 13.60
C SER A 185 0.80 4.07 12.40
N SER A 186 0.37 5.22 11.89
CA SER A 186 -0.54 5.27 10.75
C SER A 186 -0.34 6.54 9.94
N ALA A 187 -0.42 6.47 8.61
CA ALA A 187 -0.31 7.61 7.71
C ALA A 187 -1.38 7.61 6.63
N LEU A 188 -1.78 8.82 6.23
CA LEU A 188 -2.65 9.08 5.11
C LEU A 188 -1.80 9.17 3.83
N ASN A 189 -2.02 8.24 2.92
CA ASN A 189 -1.40 8.18 1.60
C ASN A 189 -2.44 8.50 0.52
N ILE A 190 -2.05 9.24 -0.52
CA ILE A 190 -2.88 9.46 -1.70
C ILE A 190 -2.03 9.29 -2.95
N ASP A 191 -2.31 8.21 -3.66
CA ASP A 191 -1.54 7.66 -4.76
C ASP A 191 -2.21 8.03 -6.07
N SER A 192 -1.42 8.55 -7.00
CA SER A 192 -1.91 9.14 -8.25
C SER A 192 -1.00 8.80 -9.41
N LEU A 193 -1.58 8.51 -10.57
CA LEU A 193 -0.82 8.14 -11.77
C LEU A 193 -0.67 9.28 -12.79
N SER A 194 0.56 9.68 -13.07
CA SER A 194 1.00 10.81 -13.93
C SER A 194 1.12 10.42 -15.41
N THR A 195 0.05 9.82 -15.95
CA THR A 195 -0.01 9.35 -17.34
C THR A 195 -1.37 9.63 -17.97
N ASN A 196 -1.39 9.91 -19.27
CA ASN A 196 -2.63 9.97 -20.05
C ASN A 196 -2.82 8.67 -20.83
N ALA A 197 -3.70 7.81 -20.34
CA ALA A 197 -3.97 6.50 -20.92
C ALA A 197 -4.47 6.58 -22.38
N ASN A 198 -5.20 7.64 -22.75
CA ASN A 198 -5.72 7.81 -24.11
C ASN A 198 -4.67 8.27 -25.13
N THR A 199 -3.54 8.81 -24.69
CA THR A 199 -2.43 9.22 -25.58
C THR A 199 -1.20 8.33 -25.41
N GLY A 200 -1.08 7.62 -24.29
CA GLY A 200 0.11 6.89 -23.88
C GLY A 200 1.26 7.81 -23.48
N GLN A 201 0.99 9.09 -23.24
CA GLN A 201 2.02 10.05 -22.83
C GLN A 201 2.19 10.02 -21.32
N LEU A 202 3.44 9.89 -20.90
CA LEU A 202 3.87 10.22 -19.55
C LEU A 202 3.95 11.75 -19.38
N ASN A 203 4.04 12.21 -18.14
CA ASN A 203 4.42 13.58 -17.85
C ASN A 203 5.88 13.85 -18.29
N ASN A 204 6.31 15.11 -18.27
CA ASN A 204 7.66 15.44 -18.72
C ASN A 204 8.72 14.79 -17.82
N ALA A 205 9.90 14.52 -18.40
CA ALA A 205 10.97 13.81 -17.72
C ALA A 205 11.45 14.48 -16.43
N ALA A 206 11.32 15.81 -16.31
CA ALA A 206 11.71 16.50 -15.08
C ALA A 206 10.70 16.26 -13.95
N CYS A 207 9.40 16.15 -14.25
CA CYS A 207 8.39 15.80 -13.25
C CYS A 207 8.41 14.32 -12.87
N ASN A 208 8.57 13.42 -13.83
CA ASN A 208 8.72 11.99 -13.51
C ASN A 208 9.94 11.77 -12.61
N ALA A 209 11.07 12.42 -12.91
CA ALA A 209 12.27 12.31 -12.06
C ALA A 209 12.12 12.94 -10.67
N ALA A 210 11.15 13.84 -10.46
CA ALA A 210 10.97 14.56 -9.20
C ALA A 210 9.88 13.97 -8.30
N ALA A 211 8.84 13.38 -8.88
CA ALA A 211 7.67 12.88 -8.17
C ALA A 211 7.28 11.42 -8.49
N GLY A 212 7.88 10.82 -9.52
CA GLY A 212 7.48 9.50 -10.04
C GLY A 212 6.39 9.55 -11.11
N GLU A 213 6.20 8.44 -11.82
CA GLU A 213 5.00 8.18 -12.62
C GLU A 213 3.80 7.96 -11.70
N GLU A 214 3.94 7.14 -10.66
CA GLU A 214 3.01 7.12 -9.54
C GLU A 214 3.56 8.00 -8.41
N TYR A 215 2.86 9.10 -8.13
CA TYR A 215 3.25 10.04 -7.10
C TYR A 215 2.33 9.94 -5.88
N VAL A 216 2.94 10.05 -4.70
CA VAL A 216 2.26 9.81 -3.42
C VAL A 216 2.30 11.05 -2.55
N ASN A 217 1.14 11.49 -2.07
CA ASN A 217 1.08 12.39 -0.93
C ASN A 217 1.18 11.57 0.35
N PHE A 218 2.03 11.96 1.30
CA PHE A 218 2.22 11.23 2.56
C PHE A 218 2.08 12.14 3.78
N ALA A 219 1.24 11.76 4.75
CA ALA A 219 1.19 12.44 6.04
C ALA A 219 0.86 11.50 7.21
N TRP A 220 1.71 11.48 8.24
CA TRP A 220 1.37 10.84 9.51
C TRP A 220 0.07 11.37 10.11
N ILE A 221 -0.72 10.49 10.74
CA ILE A 221 -1.82 10.94 11.60
C ILE A 221 -1.23 11.56 12.87
N THR A 222 -1.44 12.87 13.04
CA THR A 222 -0.92 13.61 14.19
C THR A 222 -2.02 13.98 15.16
N LYS A 223 -1.65 14.20 16.43
CA LYS A 223 -2.57 14.64 17.47
C LYS A 223 -3.10 16.05 17.18
N SER A 224 -2.27 16.89 16.55
CA SER A 224 -2.62 18.27 16.21
C SER A 224 -3.37 18.42 14.88
N GLY A 225 -3.28 17.44 13.98
CA GLY A 225 -3.75 17.56 12.60
C GLY A 225 -2.83 18.35 11.66
N VAL A 226 -1.66 18.76 12.15
CA VAL A 226 -0.61 19.43 11.37
C VAL A 226 0.36 18.37 10.85
N PRO A 227 0.68 18.35 9.54
CA PRO A 227 1.69 17.44 9.00
C PRO A 227 3.07 17.69 9.60
N VAL A 228 3.87 16.63 9.76
CA VAL A 228 5.23 16.71 10.29
C VAL A 228 6.14 17.56 9.39
N ALA A 229 6.00 17.40 8.08
CA ALA A 229 6.63 18.18 7.03
C ALA A 229 5.67 18.22 5.81
N PRO A 230 5.99 18.94 4.72
CA PRO A 230 5.10 18.99 3.56
C PRO A 230 4.73 17.58 3.06
N PRO A 231 3.42 17.29 2.91
CA PRO A 231 2.96 15.98 2.47
C PRO A 231 3.00 15.82 0.94
N SER A 232 3.14 16.91 0.21
CA SER A 232 3.17 16.93 -1.24
C SER A 232 4.35 16.12 -1.82
N PRO A 233 4.14 15.37 -2.93
CA PRO A 233 5.20 14.62 -3.61
C PRO A 233 6.41 15.47 -4.00
N LEU A 234 6.19 16.70 -4.51
CA LEU A 234 7.28 17.57 -4.98
C LEU A 234 8.02 18.32 -3.86
N LEU A 235 7.45 18.35 -2.65
CA LEU A 235 7.97 19.10 -1.52
C LEU A 235 8.35 18.22 -0.32
N ALA A 236 8.11 16.91 -0.42
CA ALA A 236 8.45 15.95 0.61
C ALA A 236 9.96 15.98 0.90
N THR A 237 10.31 15.69 2.15
CA THR A 237 11.70 15.62 2.61
C THR A 237 11.84 14.40 3.52
N GLY A 238 13.07 14.05 3.93
CA GLY A 238 13.26 12.99 4.92
C GLY A 238 12.45 13.20 6.22
N ALA A 239 12.15 14.46 6.59
CA ALA A 239 11.30 14.76 7.74
C ALA A 239 9.83 14.35 7.55
N THR A 240 9.32 14.31 6.31
CA THR A 240 7.96 13.87 5.97
C THR A 240 7.70 12.46 6.50
N PHE A 241 8.70 11.59 6.39
CA PHE A 241 8.63 10.18 6.77
C PHE A 241 9.13 9.89 8.19
N THR A 242 9.51 10.92 8.96
CA THR A 242 10.08 10.74 10.31
C THR A 242 9.01 10.85 11.39
N LEU A 243 8.97 9.90 12.34
CA LEU A 243 8.11 10.01 13.52
C LEU A 243 8.52 11.16 14.44
N THR A 244 7.52 11.86 14.98
CA THR A 244 7.70 12.91 15.99
C THR A 244 6.77 12.66 17.18
N PRO A 245 6.98 13.33 18.33
CA PRO A 245 6.06 13.20 19.48
C PRO A 245 4.61 13.61 19.21
N ASP A 246 4.35 14.34 18.12
CA ASP A 246 2.99 14.73 17.72
C ASP A 246 2.30 13.64 16.87
N VAL A 247 3.05 12.65 16.34
CA VAL A 247 2.45 11.51 15.65
C VAL A 247 1.67 10.66 16.66
N LEU A 248 0.45 10.26 16.29
CA LEU A 248 -0.36 9.36 17.09
C LEU A 248 0.19 7.94 16.97
N LEU A 249 0.53 7.34 18.10
CA LEU A 249 1.03 5.96 18.21
C LEU A 249 0.05 5.12 19.03
N TYR A 250 -0.02 3.83 18.70
CA TYR A 250 -0.98 2.90 19.30
C TYR A 250 -0.26 1.67 19.86
N ASN A 251 -0.74 1.12 20.97
CA ASN A 251 -0.19 -0.13 21.48
C ASN A 251 -0.75 -1.32 20.69
N PRO A 252 0.03 -2.40 20.53
CA PRO A 252 -0.46 -3.64 19.94
C PRO A 252 -1.71 -4.17 20.69
N GLY A 253 -2.78 -4.46 19.94
CA GLY A 253 -4.07 -4.90 20.49
C GLY A 253 -5.08 -3.79 20.79
N ASP A 254 -4.73 -2.52 20.63
CA ASP A 254 -5.63 -1.40 20.86
C ASP A 254 -6.84 -1.43 19.91
N LEU A 255 -7.98 -0.93 20.40
CA LEU A 255 -9.21 -0.81 19.61
C LEU A 255 -9.36 0.63 19.14
N LEU A 256 -9.26 0.83 17.84
CA LEU A 256 -9.35 2.13 17.19
C LEU A 256 -10.74 2.34 16.60
N ARG A 257 -11.22 3.58 16.65
CA ARG A 257 -12.29 4.06 15.78
C ARG A 257 -11.66 4.90 14.69
N VAL A 258 -11.84 4.48 13.45
CA VAL A 258 -11.31 5.15 12.25
C VAL A 258 -12.49 5.76 11.51
N THR A 259 -12.51 7.08 11.39
CA THR A 259 -13.58 7.82 10.70
C THR A 259 -13.02 8.54 9.49
N LEU A 260 -13.55 8.20 8.31
CA LEU A 260 -13.33 8.89 7.05
C LEU A 260 -14.56 9.78 6.82
N GLN A 261 -14.33 11.07 6.64
CA GLN A 261 -15.43 12.02 6.43
C GLN A 261 -15.00 13.13 5.48
N ASP A 262 -15.77 13.37 4.43
CA ASP A 262 -15.57 14.55 3.60
C ASP A 262 -15.90 15.84 4.35
N THR A 263 -15.12 16.89 4.08
CA THR A 263 -15.30 18.21 4.66
C THR A 263 -15.26 19.28 3.58
N ALA A 264 -15.59 20.53 3.92
CA ALA A 264 -15.44 21.65 3.00
C ALA A 264 -13.99 21.89 2.52
N HIS A 265 -13.00 21.25 3.15
CA HIS A 265 -11.57 21.41 2.86
C HIS A 265 -10.88 20.06 2.64
N GLY A 266 -11.60 19.11 2.03
CA GLY A 266 -11.11 17.78 1.69
C GLY A 266 -11.40 16.71 2.74
N LEU A 267 -10.99 15.49 2.42
CA LEU A 267 -11.20 14.29 3.22
C LEU A 267 -10.45 14.40 4.54
N LYS A 268 -11.18 14.22 5.64
CA LYS A 268 -10.62 14.16 6.98
C LYS A 268 -10.65 12.72 7.49
N ILE A 269 -9.48 12.25 7.93
CA ILE A 269 -9.35 11.04 8.72
C ILE A 269 -9.26 11.42 10.18
N THR A 270 -10.09 10.82 11.03
CA THR A 270 -9.98 10.92 12.49
C THR A 270 -9.78 9.53 13.06
N ILE A 271 -8.76 9.37 13.90
CA ILE A 271 -8.51 8.13 14.63
C ILE A 271 -8.61 8.42 16.12
N THR A 272 -9.44 7.65 16.80
CA THR A 272 -9.53 7.64 18.27
C THR A 272 -9.18 6.25 18.75
N ASP A 273 -8.13 6.15 19.55
CA ASP A 273 -7.82 4.93 20.29
C ASP A 273 -8.78 4.83 21.48
N LEU A 274 -9.72 3.90 21.39
CA LEU A 274 -10.73 3.67 22.42
C LEU A 274 -10.15 2.96 23.65
N THR A 275 -8.96 2.37 23.56
CA THR A 275 -8.26 1.76 24.69
C THR A 275 -7.58 2.83 25.54
N SER A 276 -6.79 3.71 24.93
CA SER A 276 -6.03 4.75 25.65
C SER A 276 -6.80 6.06 25.84
N GLY A 277 -7.76 6.36 24.96
CA GLY A 277 -8.49 7.62 24.90
C GLY A 277 -7.78 8.71 24.09
N GLU A 278 -6.59 8.45 23.54
CA GLU A 278 -5.88 9.38 22.67
C GLU A 278 -6.57 9.49 21.30
N SER A 279 -6.42 10.65 20.65
CA SER A 279 -6.98 10.88 19.32
C SER A 279 -6.11 11.82 18.51
N GLY A 280 -6.20 11.67 17.19
CA GLY A 280 -5.52 12.48 16.20
C GLY A 280 -6.31 12.48 14.90
N PHE A 281 -5.89 13.31 13.97
CA PHE A 281 -6.53 13.43 12.68
C PHE A 281 -5.56 13.90 11.62
N MET A 282 -5.95 13.79 10.35
CA MET A 282 -5.31 14.47 9.23
C MET A 282 -6.39 14.87 8.25
N THR A 283 -6.21 16.01 7.57
CA THR A 283 -7.11 16.44 6.49
C THR A 283 -6.31 16.64 5.23
N ALA A 284 -6.69 15.95 4.16
CA ALA A 284 -6.08 16.00 2.83
C ALA A 284 -6.43 17.33 2.13
N SER A 285 -5.93 18.42 2.69
CA SER A 285 -6.28 19.79 2.32
C SER A 285 -5.09 20.55 1.73
N ALA A 286 -5.40 21.53 0.89
CA ALA A 286 -4.45 22.49 0.37
C ALA A 286 -3.77 23.26 1.52
N THR A 287 -4.48 23.52 2.62
CA THR A 287 -3.95 24.21 3.80
C THR A 287 -2.89 23.38 4.52
N ASN A 288 -3.06 22.06 4.58
CA ASN A 288 -2.06 21.13 5.08
C ASN A 288 -0.94 20.85 4.05
N GLY A 289 -1.03 21.40 2.84
CA GLY A 289 0.00 21.28 1.82
C GLY A 289 -0.08 20.02 0.97
N PHE A 290 -1.22 19.30 1.00
CA PHE A 290 -1.51 18.25 0.02
C PHE A 290 -1.60 18.86 -1.38
N ALA A 291 -1.11 18.14 -2.39
CA ALA A 291 -1.03 18.67 -3.74
C ALA A 291 -1.11 17.59 -4.82
N GLN A 292 -1.54 18.01 -6.00
CA GLN A 292 -1.42 17.27 -7.25
C GLN A 292 -0.17 17.74 -7.98
N VAL A 293 0.44 16.86 -8.76
CA VAL A 293 1.51 17.22 -9.70
C VAL A 293 0.88 17.61 -11.03
N LEU A 294 1.13 18.83 -11.51
CA LEU A 294 0.61 19.27 -12.81
C LEU A 294 1.06 18.29 -13.91
N PHE A 295 0.10 17.76 -14.67
CA PHE A 295 0.39 16.97 -15.87
C PHE A 295 0.77 17.90 -17.04
N ASP A 296 2.07 18.11 -17.23
CA ASP A 296 2.64 18.96 -18.28
C ASP A 296 3.59 18.14 -19.19
N PRO A 297 3.05 17.28 -20.06
CA PRO A 297 3.86 16.39 -20.91
C PRO A 297 4.69 17.15 -21.97
N ALA A 298 4.36 18.41 -22.25
CA ALA A 298 5.10 19.27 -23.17
C ALA A 298 6.12 20.18 -22.48
N GLY A 299 6.11 20.20 -21.14
CA GLY A 299 7.02 20.97 -20.30
C GLY A 299 8.46 20.47 -20.37
N THR A 300 9.38 21.30 -19.85
CA THR A 300 10.81 20.98 -19.80
C THR A 300 11.39 21.10 -18.39
N ASN A 301 10.55 21.31 -17.38
CA ASN A 301 10.95 21.45 -15.98
C ASN A 301 9.85 20.87 -15.07
N CYS A 302 10.15 20.82 -13.78
CA CYS A 302 9.16 20.56 -12.74
C CYS A 302 9.37 21.54 -11.58
N ASP A 303 9.23 22.84 -11.86
CA ASP A 303 9.37 23.86 -10.82
C ASP A 303 8.20 23.76 -9.84
N PRO A 304 8.43 23.50 -8.53
CA PRO A 304 7.35 23.40 -7.55
C PRO A 304 6.45 24.64 -7.50
N GLN A 305 6.91 25.83 -7.90
CA GLN A 305 6.04 27.02 -7.96
C GLN A 305 4.91 26.92 -8.99
N THR A 306 5.06 26.05 -9.99
CA THR A 306 4.12 25.90 -11.10
C THR A 306 3.51 24.50 -11.19
N HIS A 307 4.23 23.49 -10.69
CA HIS A 307 3.83 22.08 -10.79
C HIS A 307 3.28 21.50 -9.49
N ASN A 308 3.48 22.16 -8.33
CA ASN A 308 2.87 21.74 -7.07
C ASN A 308 1.50 22.42 -6.89
N LEU A 309 0.43 21.75 -7.33
CA LEU A 309 -0.93 22.27 -7.28
C LEU A 309 -1.59 21.88 -5.96
N THR A 310 -1.51 22.74 -4.94
CA THR A 310 -2.16 22.46 -3.65
C THR A 310 -3.65 22.17 -3.83
N ARG A 311 -4.16 21.11 -3.18
CA ARG A 311 -5.50 20.58 -3.45
C ARG A 311 -6.19 20.11 -2.17
N ASP A 312 -7.48 20.39 -2.11
CA ASP A 312 -8.41 19.68 -1.23
C ASP A 312 -8.85 18.39 -1.95
N PHE A 313 -8.38 17.25 -1.47
CA PHE A 313 -8.75 15.94 -2.03
C PHE A 313 -10.09 15.52 -1.43
N HIS A 314 -11.07 15.25 -2.28
CA HIS A 314 -12.41 14.83 -1.85
C HIS A 314 -12.74 13.43 -2.38
N PRO A 315 -13.61 12.66 -1.70
CA PRO A 315 -14.13 11.41 -2.24
C PRO A 315 -14.75 11.60 -3.63
N MET A 316 -14.53 10.64 -4.51
CA MET A 316 -14.97 10.73 -5.88
C MET A 316 -16.46 10.43 -6.04
N TYR A 317 -16.96 9.41 -5.34
CA TYR A 317 -18.29 8.83 -5.59
C TYR A 317 -19.26 9.10 -4.45
N ALA A 318 -20.56 9.20 -4.77
CA ALA A 318 -21.60 9.30 -3.75
C ALA A 318 -21.90 7.92 -3.14
N THR A 319 -21.74 6.86 -3.93
CA THR A 319 -22.01 5.47 -3.55
C THR A 319 -20.75 4.61 -3.66
N SER A 320 -20.86 3.33 -3.28
CA SER A 320 -19.79 2.34 -3.52
C SER A 320 -20.42 1.09 -4.14
N SER A 321 -20.00 0.73 -5.34
CA SER A 321 -20.50 -0.43 -6.07
C SER A 321 -19.42 -0.98 -7.00
N GLU A 322 -19.74 -2.05 -7.73
CA GLU A 322 -18.85 -2.60 -8.76
C GLU A 322 -18.55 -1.61 -9.91
N HIS A 323 -19.27 -0.48 -9.98
CA HIS A 323 -19.09 0.59 -10.96
C HIS A 323 -18.19 1.73 -10.47
N THR A 324 -17.94 1.83 -9.16
CA THR A 324 -17.10 2.87 -8.58
C THR A 324 -15.70 2.30 -8.40
N ARG A 325 -14.76 2.69 -9.27
CA ARG A 325 -13.39 2.17 -9.21
C ARG A 325 -12.34 3.22 -9.55
N VAL A 326 -11.08 2.94 -9.19
CA VAL A 326 -9.90 3.61 -9.75
C VAL A 326 -9.58 2.96 -11.11
N PRO A 327 -9.64 3.70 -12.24
CA PRO A 327 -9.57 3.10 -13.57
C PRO A 327 -8.16 2.73 -14.02
N TRP A 328 -7.13 3.14 -13.28
CA TRP A 328 -5.73 2.84 -13.56
C TRP A 328 -5.12 1.78 -12.63
N ALA A 329 -5.78 1.43 -11.52
CA ALA A 329 -5.30 0.40 -10.59
C ALA A 329 -5.62 -1.03 -11.08
N ALA A 330 -4.81 -2.00 -10.66
CA ALA A 330 -5.07 -3.42 -10.85
C ALA A 330 -6.39 -3.80 -10.20
N HIS A 331 -6.55 -3.46 -8.93
CA HIS A 331 -7.79 -3.62 -8.19
C HIS A 331 -8.94 -2.75 -8.72
N SER A 332 -10.17 -3.19 -8.43
CA SER A 332 -11.40 -2.46 -8.73
C SER A 332 -11.87 -1.57 -7.57
N TYR A 333 -10.93 -0.99 -6.81
CA TYR A 333 -11.18 -0.32 -5.54
C TYR A 333 -12.05 0.93 -5.60
N ASN A 334 -12.93 1.04 -4.59
CA ASN A 334 -13.39 2.31 -4.04
C ASN A 334 -13.31 2.23 -2.51
N VAL A 335 -14.36 1.76 -1.83
CA VAL A 335 -14.32 1.51 -0.37
C VAL A 335 -13.83 0.09 -0.11
N ALA A 336 -12.63 -0.03 0.45
CA ALA A 336 -11.98 -1.31 0.70
C ALA A 336 -11.26 -1.35 2.05
N PHE A 337 -11.01 -2.56 2.55
CA PHE A 337 -9.90 -2.87 3.42
C PHE A 337 -8.93 -3.75 2.61
N SER A 338 -7.64 -3.52 2.72
CA SER A 338 -6.61 -4.38 2.12
C SER A 338 -5.41 -4.51 3.06
N ASP A 339 -4.61 -5.53 2.84
CA ASP A 339 -3.34 -5.80 3.51
C ASP A 339 -2.29 -5.97 2.41
N GLU A 340 -1.14 -5.33 2.53
CA GLU A 340 -0.01 -5.56 1.63
C GLU A 340 0.79 -6.73 2.18
N ILE A 341 1.06 -7.75 1.37
CA ILE A 341 1.81 -8.94 1.80
C ILE A 341 2.99 -9.20 0.85
N GLY A 342 3.76 -10.26 1.12
CA GLY A 342 4.78 -10.71 0.16
C GLY A 342 6.08 -9.90 0.16
N HIS A 343 6.51 -9.39 1.32
CA HIS A 343 7.75 -8.61 1.40
C HIS A 343 8.83 -9.12 2.34
N PHE A 344 8.48 -9.86 3.40
CA PHE A 344 9.50 -10.28 4.36
C PHE A 344 10.07 -11.64 4.03
N GLU A 345 11.38 -11.66 3.82
CA GLU A 345 12.18 -12.86 3.61
C GLU A 345 13.36 -12.90 4.58
N TYR A 346 13.74 -14.09 5.01
CA TYR A 346 14.86 -14.25 5.90
C TYR A 346 16.16 -14.07 5.12
N CYS A 347 17.07 -13.23 5.60
CA CYS A 347 18.41 -13.10 5.02
C CYS A 347 19.47 -13.29 6.09
N ASN A 348 20.30 -14.33 5.91
CA ASN A 348 21.35 -14.67 6.87
C ASN A 348 22.62 -13.81 6.71
N ARG A 349 22.79 -13.10 5.58
CA ARG A 349 23.90 -12.16 5.38
C ARG A 349 23.61 -11.18 4.25
N VAL A 350 23.73 -9.88 4.54
CA VAL A 350 23.54 -8.81 3.55
C VAL A 350 24.87 -8.31 2.98
N HIS A 351 24.84 -7.78 1.75
CA HIS A 351 26.01 -7.14 1.14
C HIS A 351 26.36 -5.79 1.83
N PHE A 352 25.33 -4.98 2.10
CA PHE A 352 25.32 -3.78 2.95
C PHE A 352 23.86 -3.49 3.36
N GLU A 353 23.63 -2.64 4.36
CA GLU A 353 22.27 -2.28 4.84
C GLU A 353 21.44 -1.60 3.74
N GLY A 354 20.27 -2.17 3.43
CA GLY A 354 19.43 -1.80 2.29
C GLY A 354 19.91 -2.34 0.94
N GLY A 355 20.87 -3.27 0.94
CA GLY A 355 21.40 -3.95 -0.24
C GLY A 355 20.73 -5.29 -0.52
N SER A 356 21.37 -6.14 -1.33
CA SER A 356 20.87 -7.51 -1.61
C SER A 356 21.27 -8.49 -0.51
N CYS A 357 20.54 -9.62 -0.44
CA CYS A 357 21.01 -10.78 0.29
C CYS A 357 22.25 -11.39 -0.41
N THR A 358 23.09 -12.05 0.38
CA THR A 358 24.30 -12.77 -0.08
C THR A 358 24.42 -14.16 0.54
N ARG A 359 23.47 -14.50 1.41
CA ARG A 359 23.29 -15.81 2.01
C ARG A 359 21.86 -15.87 2.51
N ASP A 360 21.08 -16.61 1.79
CA ASP A 360 19.66 -16.87 1.95
C ASP A 360 19.35 -17.36 3.37
N GLY A 361 18.11 -17.12 3.75
CA GLY A 361 17.52 -17.52 5.02
C GLY A 361 16.99 -18.94 5.03
N VAL A 362 15.92 -19.11 5.80
CA VAL A 362 15.06 -20.29 5.78
C VAL A 362 13.82 -19.93 4.96
N GLY A 363 13.28 -20.89 4.21
CA GLY A 363 12.13 -20.66 3.35
C GLY A 363 12.55 -20.48 1.90
N ASP A 364 13.56 -19.64 1.70
CA ASP A 364 14.19 -19.29 0.43
C ASP A 364 15.33 -20.29 0.09
N LEU A 365 15.24 -20.93 -1.08
CA LEU A 365 16.22 -21.90 -1.61
C LEU A 365 16.77 -21.47 -2.97
N ASP A 366 16.84 -20.17 -3.21
CA ASP A 366 17.14 -19.58 -4.51
C ASP A 366 18.62 -19.60 -4.83
N ASN A 367 19.44 -19.92 -3.83
CA ASN A 367 20.87 -20.14 -3.95
C ASN A 367 21.24 -21.06 -5.13
N GLY A 368 21.74 -20.43 -6.19
CA GLY A 368 22.20 -21.09 -7.41
C GLY A 368 21.39 -20.74 -8.66
N LEU A 369 20.32 -19.95 -8.53
CA LEU A 369 19.68 -19.30 -9.66
C LEU A 369 20.58 -18.16 -10.21
N PRO A 370 20.46 -17.80 -11.50
CA PRO A 370 21.24 -16.72 -12.09
C PRO A 370 20.99 -15.39 -11.35
N ALA A 371 22.02 -14.52 -11.25
CA ALA A 371 21.83 -13.17 -10.74
C ALA A 371 20.66 -12.47 -11.46
N GLY A 372 19.69 -11.96 -10.69
CA GLY A 372 18.42 -11.40 -11.18
C GLY A 372 17.23 -12.37 -11.18
N ALA A 373 17.42 -13.59 -10.66
CA ALA A 373 16.33 -14.47 -10.23
C ALA A 373 16.13 -14.44 -8.70
N GLU A 374 16.93 -13.63 -7.99
CA GLU A 374 16.80 -13.39 -6.57
C GLU A 374 16.23 -11.98 -6.39
N ASP A 375 15.10 -11.93 -5.72
CA ASP A 375 14.27 -10.77 -5.40
C ASP A 375 14.46 -10.28 -3.97
N ASP A 376 15.29 -11.01 -3.22
CA ASP A 376 15.82 -10.77 -1.89
C ASP A 376 16.68 -9.47 -1.83
N ILE A 377 15.99 -8.33 -1.92
CA ILE A 377 16.55 -6.98 -1.95
C ILE A 377 16.09 -6.12 -0.76
N PHE A 378 16.74 -4.98 -0.59
CA PHE A 378 16.48 -4.05 0.50
C PHE A 378 16.64 -4.69 1.89
N CYS A 379 17.72 -5.46 2.03
CA CYS A 379 17.97 -6.31 3.17
C CYS A 379 18.83 -5.65 4.24
N PHE A 380 18.61 -6.06 5.48
CA PHE A 380 19.35 -5.58 6.63
C PHE A 380 19.74 -6.72 7.57
N ASP A 381 20.88 -6.58 8.24
CA ASP A 381 21.33 -7.61 9.17
C ASP A 381 20.72 -7.48 10.57
N ALA A 382 20.71 -8.60 11.31
CA ALA A 382 20.15 -8.67 12.65
C ALA A 382 20.83 -7.71 13.65
N ALA A 383 22.13 -7.43 13.47
CA ALA A 383 22.89 -6.56 14.36
C ALA A 383 22.55 -5.08 14.10
N PHE A 384 22.34 -4.70 12.85
CA PHE A 384 21.84 -3.40 12.46
C PHE A 384 20.45 -3.17 13.08
N ASN A 385 19.52 -4.11 12.91
CA ASN A 385 18.18 -3.98 13.51
C ASN A 385 18.21 -3.82 15.03
N GLN A 386 19.01 -4.66 15.69
CA GLN A 386 19.21 -4.53 17.12
C GLN A 386 19.79 -3.16 17.52
N SER A 387 20.71 -2.60 16.71
CA SER A 387 21.29 -1.28 16.97
C SER A 387 20.28 -0.14 16.87
N GLN A 388 19.21 -0.33 16.09
CA GLN A 388 18.09 0.61 15.96
C GLN A 388 16.98 0.36 17.01
N GLY A 389 17.14 -0.64 17.88
CA GLY A 389 16.16 -1.01 18.90
C GLY A 389 15.04 -1.93 18.41
N PHE A 390 15.13 -2.45 17.19
CA PHE A 390 14.19 -3.41 16.62
C PHE A 390 14.53 -4.85 17.02
N VAL A 391 13.68 -5.80 16.61
CA VAL A 391 13.92 -7.24 16.79
C VAL A 391 15.22 -7.63 16.08
N ALA A 392 16.07 -8.39 16.76
CA ALA A 392 17.39 -8.81 16.24
C ALA A 392 17.26 -9.98 15.24
N ILE A 393 16.63 -9.71 14.10
CA ILE A 393 16.41 -10.63 12.98
C ILE A 393 16.91 -9.95 11.69
N GLY A 394 17.55 -10.70 10.81
CA GLY A 394 17.98 -10.23 9.50
C GLY A 394 17.01 -10.68 8.42
N GLY A 395 16.72 -9.81 7.48
CA GLY A 395 15.72 -10.06 6.45
C GLY A 395 15.72 -9.02 5.34
N CYS A 396 15.02 -9.35 4.27
CA CYS A 396 14.74 -8.52 3.12
C CYS A 396 13.30 -8.01 3.19
N ALA A 397 13.05 -6.94 2.45
CA ALA A 397 11.80 -6.19 2.46
C ALA A 397 11.39 -5.78 1.03
N GLY A 398 12.06 -6.34 0.03
CA GLY A 398 11.70 -6.21 -1.37
C GLY A 398 10.44 -6.99 -1.69
N THR A 399 10.01 -6.92 -2.93
CA THR A 399 8.90 -7.72 -3.43
C THR A 399 9.32 -9.18 -3.60
N ASP A 400 8.49 -10.11 -3.15
CA ASP A 400 8.64 -11.55 -3.36
C ASP A 400 7.79 -12.00 -4.57
N PHE A 401 8.48 -12.38 -5.64
CA PHE A 401 7.94 -12.74 -6.95
C PHE A 401 7.64 -14.22 -7.10
N ASP A 402 8.31 -15.02 -6.30
CA ASP A 402 8.32 -16.47 -6.42
C ASP A 402 7.35 -17.13 -5.41
N PHE A 403 6.84 -16.31 -4.49
CA PHE A 403 5.83 -16.54 -3.47
C PHE A 403 6.30 -17.49 -2.36
N ASP A 404 7.56 -17.40 -1.93
CA ASP A 404 8.16 -18.30 -0.97
C ASP A 404 8.62 -17.66 0.36
N GLY A 405 8.46 -16.36 0.50
CA GLY A 405 8.70 -15.60 1.70
C GLY A 405 7.72 -15.89 2.84
N VAL A 406 7.97 -15.28 3.99
CA VAL A 406 7.24 -15.54 5.23
C VAL A 406 5.72 -15.33 5.09
N PRO A 407 5.22 -14.29 4.40
CA PRO A 407 3.79 -14.09 4.19
C PRO A 407 3.09 -15.23 3.42
N TYR A 408 3.80 -16.08 2.70
CA TYR A 408 3.22 -17.18 1.92
C TYR A 408 3.31 -18.55 2.59
N LYS A 409 3.72 -18.59 3.87
CA LYS A 409 3.80 -19.81 4.68
C LYS A 409 2.65 -19.92 5.66
N LEU A 410 2.51 -21.11 6.26
CA LEU A 410 1.51 -21.42 7.28
C LEU A 410 1.81 -20.76 8.65
N VAL A 411 2.19 -19.49 8.66
CA VAL A 411 2.64 -18.72 9.82
C VAL A 411 1.69 -17.58 10.22
N TRP A 412 0.54 -17.49 9.53
CA TRP A 412 -0.52 -16.55 9.85
C TRP A 412 -1.35 -17.00 11.06
N PRO A 413 -1.99 -16.08 11.79
CA PRO A 413 -3.00 -16.43 12.77
C PRO A 413 -4.04 -17.40 12.20
N GLY A 414 -4.37 -18.46 12.93
CA GLY A 414 -5.40 -19.42 12.54
C GLY A 414 -5.00 -20.40 11.43
N THR A 415 -3.70 -20.52 11.12
CA THR A 415 -3.21 -21.63 10.27
C THR A 415 -3.06 -22.91 11.07
N PHE A 416 -2.82 -22.84 12.39
CA PHE A 416 -2.75 -24.03 13.23
C PHE A 416 -4.12 -24.37 13.83
N THR A 417 -4.49 -25.65 13.74
CA THR A 417 -5.72 -26.16 14.40
C THR A 417 -5.63 -26.14 15.93
N ASN A 418 -4.41 -26.19 16.49
CA ASN A 418 -4.19 -26.01 17.92
C ASN A 418 -4.06 -24.53 18.26
N VAL A 419 -5.17 -23.93 18.68
CA VAL A 419 -5.28 -22.51 19.05
C VAL A 419 -4.22 -22.04 20.07
N ALA A 420 -3.88 -22.89 21.05
CA ALA A 420 -2.89 -22.50 22.06
C ALA A 420 -1.47 -22.46 21.50
N LEU A 421 -1.16 -23.34 20.54
CA LEU A 421 0.11 -23.33 19.83
C LEU A 421 0.16 -22.18 18.82
N ASP A 422 -0.93 -21.97 18.07
CA ASP A 422 -1.09 -20.85 17.14
C ASP A 422 -0.81 -19.52 17.84
N GLY A 423 -1.52 -19.22 18.93
CA GLY A 423 -1.32 -17.98 19.68
C GLY A 423 0.01 -17.88 20.44
N ALA A 424 0.79 -18.95 20.51
CA ALA A 424 2.15 -18.90 21.05
C ALA A 424 3.18 -18.51 19.99
N TYR A 425 2.91 -18.74 18.71
CA TYR A 425 3.86 -18.57 17.61
C TYR A 425 3.42 -17.59 16.52
N HIS A 426 2.14 -17.30 16.36
CA HIS A 426 1.63 -16.41 15.33
C HIS A 426 1.01 -15.16 15.93
N ALA A 427 1.17 -14.04 15.22
CA ALA A 427 0.49 -12.79 15.56
C ALA A 427 -1.02 -13.00 15.64
N ARG A 428 -1.71 -12.18 16.44
CA ARG A 428 -3.18 -12.11 16.38
C ARG A 428 -3.61 -11.47 15.06
N PRO A 429 -4.79 -11.83 14.51
CA PRO A 429 -5.26 -11.22 13.27
C PRO A 429 -5.57 -9.75 13.48
N VAL A 430 -5.49 -8.96 12.41
CA VAL A 430 -6.23 -7.70 12.32
C VAL A 430 -7.73 -8.03 12.41
N GLN A 431 -8.48 -7.26 13.19
CA GLN A 431 -9.93 -7.43 13.27
C GLN A 431 -10.63 -6.11 13.02
N PHE A 432 -11.67 -6.10 12.20
CA PHE A 432 -12.40 -4.86 11.91
C PHE A 432 -13.87 -5.11 11.62
N THR A 433 -14.71 -4.11 11.88
CA THR A 433 -16.13 -4.17 11.50
C THR A 433 -16.30 -3.87 10.02
N SER A 434 -17.38 -4.35 9.41
CA SER A 434 -17.89 -3.65 8.22
C SER A 434 -18.09 -2.16 8.57
N PRO A 435 -17.71 -1.23 7.69
CA PRO A 435 -17.90 0.18 7.96
C PRO A 435 -19.38 0.54 8.07
N LEU A 436 -19.68 1.51 8.91
CA LEU A 436 -20.94 2.24 8.86
C LEU A 436 -20.75 3.51 8.03
N PHE A 437 -21.75 3.87 7.24
CA PHE A 437 -21.81 5.15 6.54
C PHE A 437 -23.05 5.94 7.00
N ARG A 438 -23.09 7.24 6.69
CA ARG A 438 -24.29 8.06 6.89
C ARG A 438 -25.00 8.27 5.58
N ASP A 439 -26.30 8.00 5.54
CA ASP A 439 -27.09 8.30 4.35
C ASP A 439 -27.37 9.81 4.19
N SER A 440 -28.07 10.18 3.13
CA SER A 440 -28.47 11.58 2.87
C SER A 440 -29.32 12.22 3.98
N GLN A 441 -29.88 11.43 4.90
CA GLN A 441 -30.64 11.89 6.05
C GLN A 441 -29.76 12.00 7.30
N GLY A 442 -28.49 11.62 7.22
CA GLY A 442 -27.53 11.59 8.33
C GLY A 442 -27.63 10.33 9.19
N GLU A 443 -28.44 9.35 8.80
CA GLU A 443 -28.67 8.14 9.57
C GLU A 443 -27.56 7.10 9.32
N SER A 444 -27.16 6.39 10.36
CA SER A 444 -26.17 5.32 10.24
C SER A 444 -26.73 4.13 9.45
N ARG A 445 -25.93 3.57 8.53
CA ARG A 445 -26.30 2.48 7.63
C ARG A 445 -25.13 1.51 7.46
N ASN A 446 -25.49 0.23 7.28
CA ASN A 446 -24.57 -0.82 6.89
C ASN A 446 -24.43 -0.89 5.36
N TYR A 447 -23.26 -1.31 4.89
CA TYR A 447 -23.09 -1.74 3.51
C TYR A 447 -23.88 -3.03 3.26
N SER A 448 -24.56 -3.08 2.12
CA SER A 448 -25.49 -4.15 1.78
C SER A 448 -24.80 -5.41 1.28
N ARG A 449 -23.60 -5.28 0.70
CA ARG A 449 -22.84 -6.33 0.02
C ARG A 449 -21.34 -6.14 0.27
N VAL A 450 -20.58 -7.20 0.04
CA VAL A 450 -19.12 -7.19 0.08
C VAL A 450 -18.55 -8.00 -1.08
N ALA A 451 -17.29 -7.79 -1.42
CA ALA A 451 -16.54 -8.65 -2.34
C ALA A 451 -15.15 -8.95 -1.80
N PHE A 452 -14.66 -10.15 -2.05
CA PHE A 452 -13.25 -10.50 -1.90
C PHE A 452 -12.56 -10.29 -3.24
N GLU A 453 -11.38 -9.70 -3.23
CA GLU A 453 -10.57 -9.48 -4.42
C GLU A 453 -9.09 -9.72 -4.10
N ALA A 454 -8.35 -10.28 -5.05
CA ALA A 454 -6.90 -10.48 -4.94
C ALA A 454 -6.31 -10.30 -6.34
N ASP A 455 -5.26 -9.50 -6.46
CA ASP A 455 -4.63 -9.13 -7.73
C ASP A 455 -3.57 -10.13 -8.21
N LEU A 456 -3.56 -11.34 -7.66
CA LEU A 456 -2.69 -12.46 -8.09
C LEU A 456 -2.47 -12.57 -9.63
N PRO A 457 -3.48 -12.47 -10.52
CA PRO A 457 -3.25 -12.53 -11.97
C PRO A 457 -2.35 -11.43 -12.52
N ARG A 458 -2.25 -10.30 -11.83
CA ARG A 458 -1.26 -9.29 -12.16
C ARG A 458 0.14 -9.77 -11.80
N ILE A 459 0.29 -10.27 -10.60
CA ILE A 459 1.57 -10.40 -9.93
C ILE A 459 2.23 -11.78 -10.11
N GLU A 460 1.44 -12.78 -10.51
CA GLU A 460 1.92 -14.14 -10.67
C GLU A 460 2.75 -14.32 -11.96
N SER A 461 4.07 -14.46 -11.76
CA SER A 461 5.02 -14.77 -12.83
C SER A 461 5.70 -16.13 -12.68
N ASN A 462 5.44 -16.90 -11.61
CA ASN A 462 6.10 -18.19 -11.39
C ASN A 462 5.45 -19.36 -12.17
N THR A 463 4.38 -19.14 -12.93
CA THR A 463 3.71 -20.22 -13.70
C THR A 463 4.34 -20.49 -15.07
N ASN A 464 4.12 -21.69 -15.63
CA ASN A 464 4.55 -22.05 -16.98
C ASN A 464 3.40 -22.69 -17.79
N PRO A 465 2.77 -21.96 -18.73
CA PRO A 465 3.09 -20.58 -19.12
C PRO A 465 2.80 -19.58 -18.00
N LEU A 466 3.43 -18.40 -18.06
CA LEU A 466 3.11 -17.24 -17.21
C LEU A 466 1.60 -16.95 -17.25
N CYS A 467 1.06 -16.27 -16.23
CA CYS A 467 -0.33 -15.85 -16.24
C CYS A 467 -0.64 -14.99 -17.48
N GLN A 468 -1.49 -15.55 -18.35
CA GLN A 468 -1.94 -14.91 -19.59
C GLN A 468 -3.09 -13.96 -19.29
N ARG A 469 -2.77 -12.81 -18.69
CA ARG A 469 -3.76 -11.84 -18.18
C ARG A 469 -4.48 -11.01 -19.24
N HIS A 470 -3.96 -10.88 -20.46
CA HIS A 470 -4.58 -10.06 -21.50
C HIS A 470 -5.63 -10.82 -22.30
N ILE A 471 -6.77 -10.17 -22.55
CA ILE A 471 -7.84 -10.73 -23.37
C ILE A 471 -7.68 -10.24 -24.80
N ALA A 472 -7.72 -11.18 -25.75
CA ALA A 472 -7.56 -10.92 -27.19
C ALA A 472 -6.20 -10.26 -27.56
N ASN A 473 -5.13 -10.64 -26.85
CA ASN A 473 -3.75 -10.25 -27.16
C ASN A 473 -2.98 -11.46 -27.74
N PRO A 474 -2.26 -11.33 -28.86
CA PRO A 474 -1.45 -12.43 -29.41
C PRO A 474 -0.36 -12.98 -28.46
N ALA A 475 0.11 -12.19 -27.50
CA ALA A 475 1.05 -12.64 -26.47
C ALA A 475 0.41 -13.64 -25.48
N ASP A 476 -0.91 -13.55 -25.31
CA ASP A 476 -1.73 -14.35 -24.41
C ASP A 476 -2.77 -15.15 -25.21
N PRO A 477 -2.34 -16.17 -25.97
CA PRO A 477 -3.20 -16.92 -26.89
C PRO A 477 -4.31 -17.72 -26.19
N ASN A 478 -4.16 -18.00 -24.89
CA ASN A 478 -5.13 -18.69 -24.04
C ASN A 478 -5.39 -17.84 -22.76
N PRO A 479 -6.20 -16.76 -22.87
CA PRO A 479 -6.43 -15.85 -21.74
C PRO A 479 -6.88 -16.57 -20.47
N GLY A 480 -6.25 -16.24 -19.34
CA GLY A 480 -6.45 -16.87 -18.03
C GLY A 480 -5.63 -18.13 -17.77
N GLN A 481 -4.97 -18.71 -18.78
CA GLN A 481 -4.06 -19.83 -18.57
C GLN A 481 -2.85 -19.38 -17.74
N GLY A 482 -2.51 -20.13 -16.69
CA GLY A 482 -1.38 -19.81 -15.82
C GLY A 482 -1.68 -18.78 -14.73
N CYS A 483 -2.90 -18.23 -14.67
CA CYS A 483 -3.35 -17.40 -13.56
C CYS A 483 -4.03 -18.29 -12.53
N VAL A 484 -3.39 -18.51 -11.38
CA VAL A 484 -3.86 -19.42 -10.33
C VAL A 484 -3.96 -18.72 -8.98
N ASN A 485 -4.76 -19.33 -8.10
CA ASN A 485 -4.94 -18.89 -6.72
C ASN A 485 -5.11 -20.15 -5.86
N PRO A 486 -4.26 -20.38 -4.84
CA PRO A 486 -3.11 -19.56 -4.45
C PRO A 486 -2.01 -19.51 -5.53
N PRO A 487 -1.11 -18.51 -5.48
CA PRO A 487 -0.03 -18.38 -6.46
C PRO A 487 0.94 -19.55 -6.35
N LYS A 488 1.59 -19.90 -7.47
CA LYS A 488 2.60 -20.96 -7.47
C LYS A 488 3.84 -20.55 -6.66
N GLY A 489 4.09 -21.27 -5.57
CA GLY A 489 5.20 -21.03 -4.63
C GLY A 489 4.70 -20.97 -3.19
N ALA A 490 3.48 -20.44 -3.03
CA ALA A 490 2.84 -20.29 -1.74
C ALA A 490 2.36 -21.63 -1.14
N ASP A 491 2.72 -21.86 0.12
CA ASP A 491 2.13 -22.92 0.94
C ASP A 491 0.77 -22.47 1.52
N PHE A 492 0.57 -21.17 1.64
CA PHE A 492 -0.61 -20.54 2.22
C PHE A 492 -0.82 -19.14 1.61
N TYR A 493 -2.09 -18.76 1.46
CA TYR A 493 -2.49 -17.40 1.10
C TYR A 493 -3.63 -16.98 2.03
N PRO A 494 -3.55 -15.79 2.65
CA PRO A 494 -4.48 -15.39 3.70
C PRO A 494 -5.91 -15.23 3.17
N ILE A 495 -6.88 -15.55 4.03
CA ILE A 495 -8.30 -15.40 3.76
C ILE A 495 -8.98 -14.52 4.78
N TYR A 496 -10.03 -13.83 4.35
CA TYR A 496 -10.94 -13.16 5.26
C TYR A 496 -11.89 -14.18 5.91
N THR A 497 -12.21 -13.96 7.17
CA THR A 497 -13.20 -14.75 7.89
C THR A 497 -14.05 -13.83 8.74
N THR A 498 -15.28 -14.24 9.03
CA THR A 498 -16.08 -13.53 10.05
C THR A 498 -15.97 -14.24 11.38
N GLY A 499 -15.97 -13.47 12.47
CA GLY A 499 -16.04 -13.98 13.84
C GLY A 499 -16.91 -13.10 14.73
N GLY A 500 -17.04 -13.47 16.00
CA GLY A 500 -17.89 -12.77 16.98
C GLY A 500 -19.31 -13.32 17.04
N ASP A 501 -20.20 -12.60 17.73
CA ASP A 501 -21.65 -12.89 17.74
C ASP A 501 -22.38 -12.00 16.70
N PRO A 502 -23.67 -12.28 16.37
CA PRO A 502 -24.40 -11.48 15.38
C PRO A 502 -24.49 -9.98 15.69
N GLN A 503 -24.29 -9.58 16.95
CA GLN A 503 -24.34 -8.19 17.41
C GLN A 503 -22.96 -7.53 17.43
N SER A 504 -21.88 -8.28 17.20
CA SER A 504 -20.48 -7.83 17.29
C SER A 504 -19.61 -8.45 16.19
N CYS A 505 -20.18 -8.65 15.01
CA CYS A 505 -19.48 -9.30 13.92
C CYS A 505 -18.22 -8.50 13.51
N VAL A 506 -17.11 -9.23 13.35
CA VAL A 506 -15.84 -8.69 12.84
C VAL A 506 -15.33 -9.54 11.70
N TRP A 507 -14.68 -8.87 10.74
CA TRP A 507 -13.78 -9.46 9.77
C TRP A 507 -12.42 -9.72 10.42
N GLN A 508 -11.75 -10.77 9.98
CA GLN A 508 -10.43 -11.19 10.44
C GLN A 508 -9.64 -11.71 9.23
N LEU A 509 -8.36 -11.35 9.11
CA LEU A 509 -7.49 -11.85 8.05
C LEU A 509 -6.49 -12.87 8.62
N GLY A 510 -6.31 -13.99 7.93
CA GLY A 510 -5.43 -15.09 8.32
C GLY A 510 -5.94 -16.43 7.83
N GLY A 511 -5.82 -17.48 8.65
CA GLY A 511 -6.28 -18.83 8.35
C GLY A 511 -7.68 -19.18 8.88
N ALA A 512 -8.19 -20.33 8.46
CA ALA A 512 -9.55 -20.78 8.76
C ALA A 512 -9.80 -21.23 10.23
N HIS A 513 -8.76 -21.31 11.06
CA HIS A 513 -8.84 -21.83 12.44
C HIS A 513 -8.74 -20.74 13.51
N LEU A 514 -9.01 -19.49 13.13
CA LEU A 514 -9.07 -18.37 14.04
C LEU A 514 -10.10 -18.61 15.17
N PRO A 515 -9.77 -18.27 16.44
CA PRO A 515 -10.70 -18.43 17.54
C PRO A 515 -11.97 -17.59 17.36
N GLY A 516 -13.13 -18.25 17.41
CA GLY A 516 -14.43 -17.56 17.29
C GLY A 516 -14.88 -17.30 15.85
N THR A 517 -14.19 -17.87 14.85
CA THR A 517 -14.64 -17.83 13.45
C THR A 517 -16.01 -18.49 13.29
N THR A 518 -16.91 -17.78 12.61
CA THR A 518 -18.28 -18.19 12.30
C THR A 518 -18.47 -18.51 10.83
N ASN A 519 -17.66 -17.94 9.94
CA ASN A 519 -17.68 -18.24 8.51
C ASN A 519 -16.28 -18.08 7.90
N THR A 520 -15.87 -19.07 7.11
CA THR A 520 -14.56 -19.13 6.45
C THR A 520 -14.65 -18.95 4.94
N PHE A 521 -15.85 -18.76 4.39
CA PHE A 521 -16.08 -18.58 2.95
C PHE A 521 -15.48 -19.67 2.06
N GLY A 522 -15.38 -20.89 2.59
CA GLY A 522 -14.80 -22.05 1.90
C GLY A 522 -13.46 -22.50 2.46
N GLY A 523 -12.81 -21.69 3.31
CA GLY A 523 -11.62 -22.05 4.06
C GLY A 523 -10.33 -22.07 3.25
N THR A 524 -10.36 -21.62 2.00
CA THR A 524 -9.19 -21.49 1.12
C THR A 524 -9.31 -20.23 0.27
N SER A 525 -8.18 -19.67 -0.14
CA SER A 525 -8.13 -18.48 -1.00
C SER A 525 -8.85 -18.69 -2.34
N THR A 526 -8.70 -19.86 -2.96
CA THR A 526 -9.41 -20.22 -4.20
C THR A 526 -10.93 -20.14 -4.04
N ALA A 527 -11.47 -20.58 -2.90
CA ALA A 527 -12.91 -20.57 -2.65
C ALA A 527 -13.41 -19.16 -2.31
N GLU A 528 -12.63 -18.40 -1.55
CA GLU A 528 -12.98 -17.06 -1.11
C GLU A 528 -12.94 -16.04 -2.25
N TYR A 529 -11.78 -15.85 -2.89
CA TYR A 529 -11.56 -14.81 -3.91
C TYR A 529 -12.18 -15.19 -5.27
N GLY A 530 -12.57 -16.45 -5.48
CA GLY A 530 -13.41 -16.86 -6.60
C GLY A 530 -12.69 -16.93 -7.95
N GLN A 531 -13.29 -16.34 -8.98
CA GLN A 531 -12.88 -16.53 -10.38
C GLN A 531 -12.18 -15.28 -10.91
N LEU A 532 -11.45 -15.42 -12.02
CA LEU A 532 -10.81 -14.31 -12.72
C LEU A 532 -11.85 -13.24 -13.10
N LEU A 533 -11.52 -11.98 -12.80
CA LEU A 533 -12.31 -10.81 -13.08
C LEU A 533 -11.84 -10.14 -14.37
N VAL A 534 -12.74 -9.97 -15.33
CA VAL A 534 -12.47 -9.15 -16.52
C VAL A 534 -12.70 -7.67 -16.20
N LEU A 535 -11.68 -6.85 -16.38
CA LEU A 535 -11.77 -5.40 -16.31
C LEU A 535 -11.35 -4.76 -17.62
N ALA A 536 -12.02 -3.65 -17.96
CA ALA A 536 -11.62 -2.78 -19.06
C ALA A 536 -10.70 -1.67 -18.55
N TYR A 537 -9.71 -1.32 -19.36
CA TYR A 537 -8.76 -0.25 -19.11
C TYR A 537 -8.59 0.60 -20.36
N PRO A 538 -8.59 1.94 -20.26
CA PRO A 538 -8.32 2.81 -21.40
C PRO A 538 -6.89 2.60 -21.90
N ILE A 539 -6.72 2.66 -23.22
CA ILE A 539 -5.42 2.57 -23.91
C ILE A 539 -5.35 3.66 -24.99
N PRO A 540 -4.19 3.89 -25.63
CA PRO A 540 -4.08 4.96 -26.61
C PRO A 540 -5.13 4.90 -27.72
N GLY A 541 -5.82 6.02 -27.93
CA GLY A 541 -6.96 6.17 -28.83
C GLY A 541 -8.32 5.89 -28.16
N PRO A 542 -9.42 5.88 -28.93
CA PRO A 542 -10.75 5.56 -28.43
C PRO A 542 -10.91 4.03 -28.31
N ALA A 543 -10.13 3.42 -27.43
CA ALA A 543 -10.05 1.97 -27.28
C ALA A 543 -9.81 1.56 -25.82
N VAL A 544 -10.10 0.30 -25.53
CA VAL A 544 -9.76 -0.34 -24.27
C VAL A 544 -8.97 -1.60 -24.51
N THR A 545 -8.17 -1.98 -23.51
CA THR A 545 -7.72 -3.36 -23.32
C THR A 545 -8.58 -4.03 -22.26
N LEU A 546 -8.82 -5.32 -22.40
CA LEU A 546 -9.53 -6.14 -21.42
C LEU A 546 -8.51 -7.06 -20.74
N ARG A 547 -8.52 -7.12 -19.40
CA ARG A 547 -7.51 -7.83 -18.62
C ARG A 547 -8.11 -8.61 -17.45
N TYR A 548 -7.45 -9.69 -17.08
CA TYR A 548 -7.57 -10.38 -15.80
C TYR A 548 -6.48 -9.87 -14.88
N ASN A 549 -6.76 -8.81 -14.12
CA ASN A 549 -5.82 -8.37 -13.08
C ASN A 549 -6.15 -8.96 -11.72
N ASN A 550 -7.39 -9.42 -11.49
CA ASN A 550 -7.83 -9.90 -10.17
C ASN A 550 -8.60 -11.22 -10.26
N PHE A 551 -8.60 -11.98 -9.16
CA PHE A 551 -9.71 -12.86 -8.80
C PHE A 551 -10.74 -12.05 -8.03
N ARG A 552 -12.04 -12.27 -8.26
CA ARG A 552 -13.10 -11.62 -7.48
C ARG A 552 -14.30 -12.54 -7.21
N ASN A 553 -14.82 -12.44 -5.98
CA ASN A 553 -16.06 -13.07 -5.56
C ASN A 553 -16.93 -12.06 -4.84
N VAL A 554 -18.11 -11.76 -5.40
CA VAL A 554 -19.04 -10.80 -4.81
C VAL A 554 -20.15 -11.52 -4.07
N LEU A 555 -20.31 -11.22 -2.79
CA LEU A 555 -21.41 -11.74 -1.99
C LEU A 555 -22.69 -10.95 -2.25
N SER A 556 -23.82 -11.66 -2.31
CA SER A 556 -25.15 -11.06 -2.51
C SER A 556 -25.65 -10.27 -1.31
N LEU A 557 -25.03 -10.46 -0.15
CA LEU A 557 -25.31 -9.78 1.11
C LEU A 557 -24.01 -9.60 1.90
N ASN A 558 -23.96 -8.57 2.75
CA ASN A 558 -22.91 -8.43 3.76
C ASN A 558 -23.23 -9.36 4.95
N PRO A 559 -22.43 -10.42 5.20
CA PRO A 559 -22.68 -11.36 6.28
C PRO A 559 -22.29 -10.80 7.65
N CYS A 560 -21.59 -9.67 7.69
CA CYS A 560 -21.00 -9.11 8.90
C CYS A 560 -21.48 -7.68 9.12
N LEU A 561 -22.77 -7.54 9.40
CA LEU A 561 -23.39 -6.25 9.70
C LEU A 561 -22.92 -5.74 11.06
N ASN A 562 -22.71 -4.44 11.15
CA ASN A 562 -22.48 -3.76 12.41
C ASN A 562 -23.84 -3.35 13.01
N GLU A 563 -24.26 -4.03 14.08
CA GLU A 563 -25.50 -3.72 14.82
C GLU A 563 -25.27 -2.79 16.02
N ASN A 564 -24.03 -2.39 16.29
CA ASN A 564 -23.65 -1.52 17.41
C ASN A 564 -23.33 -0.11 16.91
N GLU A 565 -24.34 0.72 16.71
CA GLU A 565 -24.36 2.16 17.04
C GLU A 565 -25.75 2.77 16.91
#